data_AF-A0A950KXE6-F1
#
_entry.id   AF-A0A950KXE6-F1
#
_cell.length_a   1.000
_cell.length_b   1.000
_cell.length_c   1.000
_cell.angle_alpha   90.00
_cell.angle_beta   90.00
_cell.angle_gamma   90.00
#
_symmetry.space_group_name_H-M   'P 1'
#
loop_
_entity.id
_entity.type
_entity.pdbx_description
1 polymer ?
#
loop_
_entity_poly.entity_id
_entity_poly.type
_entity_poly.pdbx_seq_one_letter_code
_entity_poly.pdbx_strand_id
1 'polypeptide(L)'
;MALAGGLAVGTRLDLWPAVVALALIVTVAMLRESRLATSGQWVVGIIVGGGYWYARNLAQAGNPVPWVGGSIAGVLTLPSTTPPVDCGTTTVAHYLPHPAFLAAHILPQLDPFLGRLWWIVVGLAALGTVAGLLSRSAPRERALALLALVTFAAYLLTPASAGGTNASCFGYNTRFLVPALMLGMVLVPLWLARRRVYPAVAVLGSALLIAIDAHIPLTLAPLLASALVALCLGALFSLGRRRLSPTALASLTILLGVIAIAGGWEVQRVYLRGRYAQPRLQQPVDGAALVLRHVSGARIAVSGFFETYPLDGVAISNQVSVPARRIAARFRPDTSCRTWLAALSRGHYQYAVTAEQGSGLPPAAAWTRRFPGALLLGAATTTRASKPWRWEVFALPRRSSIGPAAACP
;
A
#
# COMPACT_ATOMS: atom_id res chain seq x y z
N MET A 1 18.01 9.60 7.37
CA MET A 1 17.48 8.24 7.68
C MET A 1 16.40 8.29 8.75
N ALA A 2 16.64 8.91 9.92
CA ALA A 2 15.65 9.00 11.00
C ALA A 2 14.29 9.60 10.59
N LEU A 3 14.27 10.73 9.88
CA LEU A 3 13.03 11.35 9.37
C LEU A 3 12.26 10.44 8.40
N ALA A 4 12.97 9.79 7.47
CA ALA A 4 12.36 8.84 6.54
C ALA A 4 11.83 7.59 7.27
N GLY A 5 12.55 7.12 8.29
CA GLY A 5 12.08 6.07 9.20
C GLY A 5 10.81 6.48 9.94
N GLY A 6 10.74 7.71 10.44
CA GLY A 6 9.54 8.29 11.04
C GLY A 6 8.35 8.31 10.09
N LEU A 7 8.55 8.80 8.86
CA LEU A 7 7.51 8.84 7.84
C LEU A 7 7.03 7.43 7.46
N ALA A 8 7.96 6.47 7.34
CA ALA A 8 7.67 5.08 7.07
C ALA A 8 6.77 4.47 8.17
N VAL A 9 7.16 4.57 9.44
CA VAL A 9 6.36 3.99 10.54
C VAL A 9 5.04 4.73 10.77
N GLY A 10 5.01 6.04 10.53
CA GLY A 10 3.80 6.85 10.66
C GLY A 10 2.73 6.50 9.61
N THR A 11 3.14 6.03 8.43
CA THR A 11 2.22 5.63 7.34
C THR A 11 1.97 4.13 7.29
N ARG A 12 2.91 3.31 7.79
CA ARG A 12 2.87 1.84 7.74
C ARG A 12 3.46 1.22 8.99
N LEU A 13 2.60 0.58 9.79
CA LEU A 13 3.02 -0.03 11.06
C LEU A 13 3.97 -1.23 10.85
N ASP A 14 3.81 -1.98 9.77
CA ASP A 14 4.64 -3.13 9.42
C ASP A 14 6.13 -2.79 9.22
N LEU A 15 6.45 -1.50 9.05
CA LEU A 15 7.82 -1.02 8.91
C LEU A 15 8.51 -0.72 10.26
N TRP A 16 7.82 -0.80 11.39
CA TRP A 16 8.43 -0.60 12.71
C TRP A 16 9.64 -1.50 12.96
N PRO A 17 9.56 -2.83 12.75
CA PRO A 17 10.69 -3.71 12.99
C PRO A 17 11.90 -3.35 12.13
N ALA A 18 11.69 -2.96 10.87
CA ALA A 18 12.76 -2.52 9.98
C ALA A 18 13.42 -1.22 10.48
N VAL A 19 12.62 -0.21 10.85
CA VAL A 19 13.14 1.08 11.33
C VAL A 19 13.87 0.94 12.66
N VAL A 20 13.34 0.13 13.58
CA VAL A 20 14.00 -0.15 14.87
C VAL A 20 15.29 -0.93 14.64
N ALA A 21 15.29 -1.97 13.80
CA ALA A 21 16.50 -2.72 13.48
C ALA A 21 17.57 -1.82 12.84
N LEU A 22 17.19 -0.95 11.91
CA LEU A 22 18.10 -0.01 11.28
C LEU A 22 18.68 0.99 12.31
N ALA A 23 17.84 1.54 13.19
CA ALA A 23 18.28 2.42 14.26
C ALA A 23 19.28 1.71 15.19
N LEU A 24 19.00 0.47 15.60
CA LEU A 24 19.89 -0.34 16.44
C LEU A 24 21.21 -0.67 15.73
N ILE A 25 21.17 -1.06 14.46
CA ILE A 25 22.37 -1.34 13.65
C ILE A 25 23.25 -0.09 13.57
N VAL A 26 22.67 1.08 13.30
CA VAL A 26 23.43 2.33 13.17
C VAL A 26 24.02 2.76 14.52
N THR A 27 23.23 2.71 15.59
CA THR A 27 23.64 3.16 16.93
C THR A 27 24.62 2.21 17.61
N VAL A 28 24.42 0.89 17.51
CA VAL A 28 25.24 -0.10 18.22
C VAL A 28 26.47 -0.48 17.40
N ALA A 29 26.28 -0.76 16.10
CA ALA A 29 27.29 -1.41 15.27
C ALA A 29 28.13 -0.46 14.40
N MET A 30 27.63 0.75 14.07
CA MET A 30 28.31 1.64 13.11
C MET A 30 28.98 2.87 13.75
N LEU A 31 28.48 3.40 14.87
CA LEU A 31 28.99 4.64 15.48
C LEU A 31 29.41 4.40 16.94
N ARG A 32 30.72 4.46 17.22
CA ARG A 32 31.29 4.22 18.57
C ARG A 32 31.30 5.46 19.46
N GLU A 33 31.51 6.65 18.91
CA GLU A 33 31.85 7.84 19.72
C GLU A 33 30.65 8.74 20.08
N SER A 34 29.44 8.47 19.58
CA SER A 34 28.28 9.36 19.84
C SER A 34 26.94 8.62 19.86
N ARG A 35 26.91 7.44 20.49
CA ARG A 35 25.70 6.59 20.56
C ARG A 35 24.49 7.33 21.11
N LEU A 36 24.66 8.11 22.18
CA LEU A 36 23.56 8.89 22.78
C LEU A 36 23.02 9.96 21.83
N ALA A 37 23.90 10.74 21.20
CA ALA A 37 23.49 11.77 20.24
C ALA A 37 22.79 11.14 19.03
N THR A 38 23.33 10.04 18.51
CA THR A 38 22.75 9.30 17.38
C THR A 38 21.38 8.72 17.74
N SER A 39 21.23 8.12 18.92
CA SER A 39 19.94 7.64 19.43
C SER A 39 18.95 8.78 19.58
N GLY A 40 19.37 9.92 20.12
CA GLY A 40 18.57 11.13 20.21
C GLY A 40 18.07 11.61 18.84
N GLN A 41 18.96 11.65 17.84
CA GLN A 41 18.60 12.01 16.46
C GLN A 41 17.59 11.04 15.85
N TRP A 42 17.70 9.73 16.14
CA TRP A 42 16.72 8.74 15.70
C TRP A 42 15.35 8.97 16.34
N VAL A 43 15.31 9.18 17.66
CA VAL A 43 14.07 9.45 18.39
C VAL A 43 13.40 10.72 17.86
N VAL A 44 14.14 11.83 17.77
CA VAL A 44 13.61 13.10 17.24
C VAL A 44 13.15 12.92 15.79
N GLY A 45 13.93 12.27 14.94
CA GLY A 45 13.55 12.06 13.54
C GLY A 45 12.31 11.18 13.38
N ILE A 46 12.13 10.15 14.21
CA ILE A 46 10.93 9.31 14.20
C ILE A 46 9.71 10.12 14.65
N ILE A 47 9.82 10.89 15.74
CA ILE A 47 8.73 11.73 16.26
C ILE A 47 8.34 12.79 15.23
N VAL A 48 9.30 13.51 14.66
CA VAL A 48 9.03 14.56 13.65
C VAL A 48 8.48 13.95 12.36
N GLY A 49 9.02 12.82 11.91
CA GLY A 49 8.61 12.18 10.66
C GLY A 49 7.25 11.47 10.72
N GLY A 50 6.87 10.92 11.88
CA GLY A 50 5.68 10.06 12.01
C GLY A 50 4.65 10.50 13.06
N GLY A 51 5.03 11.39 13.99
CA GLY A 51 4.23 11.74 15.17
C GLY A 51 2.85 12.32 14.85
N TYR A 52 2.73 13.07 13.75
CA TYR A 52 1.44 13.61 13.28
C TYR A 52 0.37 12.52 13.14
N TRP A 53 0.70 11.35 12.57
CA TRP A 53 -0.26 10.28 12.35
C TRP A 53 -0.72 9.65 13.68
N TYR A 54 0.19 9.45 14.62
CA TYR A 54 -0.14 8.93 15.96
C TYR A 54 -0.97 9.93 16.77
N ALA A 55 -0.64 11.23 16.70
CA ALA A 55 -1.42 12.28 17.34
C ALA A 55 -2.82 12.40 16.72
N ARG A 56 -2.93 12.35 15.39
CA ARG A 56 -4.20 12.30 14.67
C ARG A 56 -5.03 11.09 15.11
N ASN A 57 -4.43 9.91 15.17
CA ASN A 57 -5.11 8.68 15.59
C ASN A 57 -5.58 8.78 17.04
N LEU A 58 -4.74 9.31 17.93
CA LEU A 58 -5.12 9.57 19.32
C LEU A 58 -6.33 10.51 19.41
N ALA A 59 -6.31 11.63 18.68
CA ALA A 59 -7.44 12.57 18.65
C ALA A 59 -8.71 11.97 18.02
N GLN A 60 -8.57 11.16 16.97
CA GLN A 60 -9.71 10.61 16.22
C GLN A 60 -10.26 9.30 16.79
N ALA A 61 -9.46 8.50 17.47
CA ALA A 61 -9.83 7.15 17.93
C ALA A 61 -9.61 6.92 19.43
N GLY A 62 -8.97 7.86 20.14
CA GLY A 62 -8.57 7.66 21.53
C GLY A 62 -7.42 6.66 21.71
N ASN A 63 -6.76 6.27 20.61
CA ASN A 63 -5.66 5.32 20.58
C ASN A 63 -4.69 5.72 19.46
N PRO A 64 -3.39 5.94 19.73
CA PRO A 64 -2.41 6.27 18.69
C PRO A 64 -2.21 5.12 17.69
N VAL A 65 -2.46 3.89 18.12
CA VAL A 65 -2.27 2.65 17.36
C VAL A 65 -3.62 1.88 17.32
N PRO A 66 -4.66 2.42 16.64
CA PRO A 66 -6.05 1.96 16.80
C PRO A 66 -6.31 0.52 16.32
N TRP A 67 -5.38 -0.10 15.61
CA TRP A 67 -5.42 -1.51 15.23
C TRP A 67 -4.94 -2.46 16.34
N VAL A 68 -4.27 -1.95 17.39
CA VAL A 68 -3.92 -2.69 18.60
C VAL A 68 -4.78 -2.17 19.74
N GLY A 69 -5.80 -2.93 20.13
CA GLY A 69 -6.63 -2.63 21.30
C GLY A 69 -6.40 -3.65 22.41
N GLY A 70 -6.80 -3.27 23.61
CA GLY A 70 -6.68 -4.13 24.78
C GLY A 70 -6.79 -3.34 26.08
N SER A 71 -6.90 -4.07 27.18
CA SER A 71 -6.72 -3.50 28.50
C SER A 71 -5.26 -3.67 28.91
N ILE A 72 -4.56 -2.55 29.14
CA ILE A 72 -3.23 -2.57 29.75
C ILE A 72 -3.44 -2.67 31.26
N ALA A 73 -3.18 -3.86 31.80
CA ALA A 73 -3.21 -4.15 33.24
C ALA A 73 -4.52 -3.75 33.96
N GLY A 74 -5.67 -3.73 33.27
CA GLY A 74 -6.96 -3.32 33.87
C GLY A 74 -7.14 -1.80 34.02
N VAL A 75 -6.06 -1.02 33.94
CA VAL A 75 -6.05 0.43 34.24
C VAL A 75 -6.38 1.27 33.00
N LEU A 76 -5.93 0.83 31.82
CA LEU A 76 -6.13 1.58 30.58
C LEU A 76 -6.74 0.69 29.50
N THR A 77 -8.02 0.91 29.17
CA THR A 77 -8.66 0.26 28.02
C THR A 77 -8.44 1.10 26.78
N LEU A 78 -7.60 0.61 25.86
CA LEU A 78 -7.35 1.25 24.57
C LEU A 78 -8.39 0.78 23.55
N PRO A 79 -9.19 1.69 22.97
CA PRO A 79 -10.14 1.34 21.91
C PRO A 79 -9.43 0.77 20.68
N SER A 80 -9.97 -0.28 20.07
CA SER A 80 -9.54 -0.72 18.74
C SER A 80 -10.60 -0.57 17.65
N THR A 81 -10.12 -0.29 16.44
CA THR A 81 -10.83 -0.52 15.19
C THR A 81 -10.96 -2.02 14.95
N THR A 82 -12.06 -2.42 14.31
CA THR A 82 -12.26 -3.84 13.97
C THR A 82 -11.36 -4.18 12.77
N PRO A 83 -10.66 -5.33 12.76
CA PRO A 83 -9.94 -5.76 11.57
C PRO A 83 -10.91 -5.89 10.38
N PRO A 84 -10.43 -5.75 9.13
CA PRO A 84 -11.25 -6.00 7.95
C PRO A 84 -11.88 -7.39 8.04
N VAL A 85 -13.20 -7.46 7.80
CA VAL A 85 -14.01 -8.69 7.99
C VAL A 85 -13.43 -9.88 7.21
N ASP A 86 -12.83 -9.61 6.05
CA ASP A 86 -12.43 -10.65 5.11
C ASP A 86 -10.97 -11.14 5.27
N CYS A 87 -10.11 -10.38 5.97
CA CYS A 87 -8.69 -10.71 6.11
C CYS A 87 -8.31 -11.29 7.48
N GLY A 88 -9.24 -11.36 8.44
CA GLY A 88 -8.97 -11.93 9.76
C GLY A 88 -7.70 -11.38 10.43
N THR A 89 -7.05 -12.21 11.26
CA THR A 89 -5.84 -11.84 12.02
C THR A 89 -4.69 -12.84 11.88
N THR A 90 -4.84 -13.89 11.07
CA THR A 90 -3.82 -14.96 10.90
C THR A 90 -2.55 -14.43 10.23
N THR A 91 -1.42 -14.98 10.64
CA THR A 91 -0.07 -14.65 10.12
C THR A 91 0.38 -15.71 9.11
N VAL A 92 1.35 -15.40 8.24
CA VAL A 92 1.94 -16.43 7.36
C VAL A 92 2.62 -17.53 8.19
N ALA A 93 3.26 -17.17 9.30
CA ALA A 93 3.92 -18.10 10.20
C ALA A 93 2.98 -19.22 10.71
N HIS A 94 1.70 -18.90 10.90
CA HIS A 94 0.68 -19.87 11.30
C HIS A 94 0.57 -21.08 10.34
N TYR A 95 0.81 -20.85 9.04
CA TYR A 95 0.69 -21.88 8.00
C TYR A 95 1.99 -22.59 7.65
N LEU A 96 3.14 -22.13 8.14
CA LEU A 96 4.44 -22.75 7.86
C LEU A 96 4.51 -24.25 8.18
N PRO A 97 3.89 -24.75 9.28
CA PRO A 97 3.87 -26.18 9.58
C PRO A 97 2.97 -27.02 8.65
N HIS A 98 2.20 -26.41 7.74
CA HIS A 98 1.16 -27.06 6.94
C HIS A 98 1.49 -27.00 5.43
N PRO A 99 2.41 -27.82 4.91
CA PRO A 99 2.92 -27.70 3.54
C PRO A 99 1.83 -27.90 2.47
N ALA A 100 0.87 -28.80 2.70
CA ALA A 100 -0.27 -28.98 1.80
C ALA A 100 -1.14 -27.72 1.70
N PHE A 101 -1.32 -27.01 2.82
CA PHE A 101 -2.04 -25.74 2.84
C PHE A 101 -1.27 -24.65 2.10
N LEU A 102 0.05 -24.55 2.32
CA LEU A 102 0.89 -23.59 1.60
C LEU A 102 0.79 -23.79 0.09
N ALA A 103 0.86 -25.04 -0.37
CA ALA A 103 0.76 -25.37 -1.79
C ALA A 103 -0.62 -25.07 -2.39
N ALA A 104 -1.69 -25.34 -1.65
CA ALA A 104 -3.07 -25.14 -2.12
C ALA A 104 -3.54 -23.68 -2.06
N HIS A 105 -3.09 -22.90 -1.06
CA HIS A 105 -3.66 -21.59 -0.77
C HIS A 105 -2.66 -20.43 -0.88
N ILE A 106 -1.38 -20.62 -0.54
CA ILE A 106 -0.41 -19.52 -0.49
C ILE A 106 0.36 -19.38 -1.81
N LEU A 107 0.98 -20.46 -2.29
CA LEU A 107 1.80 -20.43 -3.51
C LEU A 107 1.03 -19.96 -4.77
N PRO A 108 -0.23 -20.37 -5.00
CA PRO A 108 -0.98 -19.94 -6.19
C PRO A 108 -1.23 -18.42 -6.24
N GLN A 109 -1.15 -17.75 -5.09
CA GLN A 109 -1.32 -16.29 -5.02
C GLN A 109 -0.02 -15.53 -5.34
N LEU A 110 1.14 -16.18 -5.46
CA LEU A 110 2.39 -15.47 -5.76
C LEU A 110 2.45 -15.00 -7.23
N ASP A 111 1.96 -15.79 -8.17
CA ASP A 111 1.93 -15.44 -9.60
C ASP A 111 1.14 -14.14 -9.90
N PRO A 112 -0.11 -13.97 -9.45
CA PRO A 112 -0.87 -12.74 -9.75
C PRO A 112 -0.34 -11.48 -9.07
N PHE A 113 0.50 -11.58 -8.02
CA PHE A 113 0.94 -10.44 -7.22
C PHE A 113 2.44 -10.12 -7.31
N LEU A 114 3.30 -11.12 -7.51
CA LEU A 114 4.74 -10.96 -7.74
C LEU A 114 5.14 -11.28 -9.19
N GLY A 115 4.18 -11.70 -10.02
CA GLY A 115 4.35 -12.05 -11.42
C GLY A 115 4.77 -13.51 -11.65
N ARG A 116 4.76 -13.91 -12.92
CA ARG A 116 5.09 -15.28 -13.37
C ARG A 116 6.47 -15.77 -12.98
N LEU A 117 7.39 -14.83 -12.73
CA LEU A 117 8.77 -15.08 -12.32
C LEU A 117 9.00 -14.84 -10.82
N TRP A 118 7.96 -14.91 -9.99
CA TRP A 118 8.06 -14.68 -8.55
C TRP A 118 9.16 -15.52 -7.88
N TRP A 119 9.38 -16.75 -8.35
CA TRP A 119 10.40 -17.64 -7.81
C TRP A 119 11.83 -17.12 -8.05
N ILE A 120 12.07 -16.38 -9.14
CA ILE A 120 13.34 -15.68 -9.38
C ILE A 120 13.48 -14.52 -8.39
N VAL A 121 12.42 -13.73 -8.18
CA VAL A 121 12.42 -12.59 -7.25
C VAL A 121 12.76 -13.07 -5.83
N VAL A 122 12.05 -14.09 -5.35
CA VAL A 122 12.28 -14.69 -4.03
C VAL A 122 13.66 -15.34 -3.95
N GLY A 123 14.08 -16.07 -4.99
CA GLY A 123 15.38 -16.72 -5.06
C GLY A 123 16.56 -15.73 -5.01
N LEU A 124 16.49 -14.63 -5.77
CA LEU A 124 17.50 -13.57 -5.76
C LEU A 124 17.55 -12.85 -4.42
N ALA A 125 16.38 -12.55 -3.82
CA ALA A 125 16.32 -11.95 -2.50
C ALA A 125 16.97 -12.84 -1.42
N ALA A 126 16.66 -14.14 -1.45
CA ALA A 126 17.25 -15.12 -0.54
C ALA A 126 18.77 -15.23 -0.76
N LEU A 127 19.22 -15.35 -2.01
CA LEU A 127 20.63 -15.44 -2.37
C LEU A 127 21.42 -14.23 -1.88
N GLY A 128 20.96 -13.01 -2.17
CA GLY A 128 21.65 -11.79 -1.74
C GLY A 128 21.66 -11.62 -0.23
N THR A 129 20.57 -11.99 0.46
CA THR A 129 20.53 -11.99 1.93
C THR A 129 21.54 -12.96 2.52
N VAL A 130 21.57 -14.21 2.05
CA VAL A 130 22.53 -15.23 2.51
C VAL A 130 23.96 -14.81 2.20
N ALA A 131 24.23 -14.34 0.98
CA ALA A 131 25.54 -13.86 0.56
C ALA A 131 26.01 -12.68 1.43
N GLY A 132 25.13 -11.72 1.75
CA GLY A 132 25.42 -10.60 2.64
C GLY A 132 25.70 -11.05 4.08
N LEU A 133 24.94 -12.00 4.63
CA LEU A 133 25.19 -12.55 5.97
C LEU A 133 26.54 -13.27 6.07
N LEU A 134 26.91 -14.02 5.03
CA LEU A 134 28.18 -14.75 4.97
C LEU A 134 29.39 -13.84 4.68
N SER A 135 29.17 -12.57 4.34
CA SER A 135 30.21 -11.62 3.95
C SER A 135 30.93 -11.00 5.16
N ARG A 136 31.79 -11.79 5.81
CA ARG A 136 32.55 -11.39 7.01
C ARG A 136 33.38 -10.11 6.84
N SER A 137 33.92 -9.86 5.65
CA SER A 137 34.74 -8.67 5.36
C SER A 137 33.93 -7.42 4.97
N ALA A 138 32.59 -7.51 4.96
CA ALA A 138 31.71 -6.39 4.56
C ALA A 138 30.64 -6.14 5.64
N PRO A 139 30.98 -5.46 6.76
CA PRO A 139 30.05 -5.26 7.87
C PRO A 139 28.77 -4.52 7.46
N ARG A 140 28.84 -3.65 6.45
CA ARG A 140 27.68 -2.95 5.88
C ARG A 140 26.73 -3.87 5.12
N GLU A 141 27.25 -4.77 4.29
CA GLU A 141 26.44 -5.79 3.58
C GLU A 141 25.75 -6.71 4.58
N ARG A 142 26.48 -7.15 5.61
CA ARG A 142 25.93 -7.98 6.68
C ARG A 142 24.83 -7.26 7.47
N ALA A 143 25.01 -5.98 7.76
CA ALA A 143 23.99 -5.16 8.41
C ALA A 143 22.71 -5.03 7.57
N LEU A 144 22.84 -4.78 6.26
CA LEU A 144 21.69 -4.75 5.35
C LEU A 144 21.01 -6.11 5.22
N ALA A 145 21.78 -7.20 5.22
CA ALA A 145 21.23 -8.56 5.18
C ALA A 145 20.47 -8.92 6.47
N LEU A 146 20.98 -8.50 7.63
CA LEU A 146 20.25 -8.61 8.90
C LEU A 146 18.96 -7.80 8.87
N LEU A 147 18.99 -6.59 8.32
CA LEU A 147 17.79 -5.77 8.15
C LEU A 147 16.76 -6.44 7.23
N ALA A 148 17.20 -7.03 6.11
CA ALA A 148 16.34 -7.80 5.20
C ALA A 148 15.67 -8.97 5.94
N LEU A 149 16.45 -9.73 6.72
CA LEU A 149 15.95 -10.86 7.49
C LEU A 149 14.95 -10.45 8.59
N VAL A 150 15.23 -9.37 9.33
CA VAL A 150 14.31 -8.85 10.35
C VAL A 150 13.01 -8.37 9.71
N THR A 151 13.09 -7.68 8.57
CA THR A 151 11.91 -7.21 7.83
C THR A 151 11.08 -8.38 7.30
N PHE A 152 11.74 -9.44 6.79
CA PHE A 152 11.08 -10.67 6.37
C PHE A 152 10.38 -11.38 7.54
N ALA A 153 11.06 -11.55 8.67
CA ALA A 153 10.50 -12.18 9.85
C ALA A 153 9.31 -11.38 10.41
N ALA A 154 9.42 -10.05 10.42
CA ALA A 154 8.33 -9.17 10.80
C ALA A 154 7.08 -9.40 9.93
N TYR A 155 7.24 -9.47 8.61
CA TYR A 155 6.13 -9.78 7.70
C TYR A 155 5.47 -11.12 8.03
N LEU A 156 6.27 -12.17 8.26
CA LEU A 156 5.75 -13.50 8.58
C LEU A 156 4.93 -13.52 9.88
N LEU A 157 5.27 -12.67 10.83
CA LEU A 157 4.65 -12.57 12.15
C LEU A 157 3.57 -11.49 12.24
N THR A 158 3.42 -10.64 11.22
CA THR A 158 2.44 -9.53 11.25
C THR A 158 1.02 -10.09 11.14
N PRO A 159 0.11 -9.75 12.08
CA PRO A 159 -1.29 -10.15 11.99
C PRO A 159 -1.93 -9.74 10.67
N ALA A 160 -2.83 -10.58 10.17
CA ALA A 160 -3.49 -10.46 8.87
C ALA A 160 -2.57 -10.64 7.65
N SER A 161 -1.28 -10.94 7.80
CA SER A 161 -0.38 -11.16 6.65
C SER A 161 -0.79 -12.35 5.77
N ALA A 162 -1.44 -13.36 6.35
CA ALA A 162 -2.03 -14.47 5.59
C ALA A 162 -3.48 -14.20 5.16
N GLY A 163 -4.32 -13.61 6.01
CA GLY A 163 -5.68 -13.24 5.61
C GLY A 163 -6.79 -14.22 6.06
N GLY A 164 -6.87 -14.60 7.33
CA GLY A 164 -7.89 -15.53 7.83
C GLY A 164 -7.62 -16.99 7.48
N THR A 165 -8.61 -17.88 7.68
CA THR A 165 -8.47 -19.35 7.64
C THR A 165 -8.03 -19.93 6.31
N ASN A 166 -8.35 -19.25 5.19
CA ASN A 166 -8.01 -19.67 3.82
C ASN A 166 -6.87 -18.85 3.21
N ALA A 167 -6.17 -18.05 4.04
CA ALA A 167 -5.16 -17.10 3.59
C ALA A 167 -5.62 -16.18 2.44
N SER A 168 -6.87 -15.69 2.48
CA SER A 168 -7.53 -15.00 1.36
C SER A 168 -6.87 -13.66 0.98
N CYS A 169 -6.12 -13.06 1.90
CA CYS A 169 -5.46 -11.77 1.71
C CYS A 169 -3.94 -11.87 1.54
N PHE A 170 -3.37 -13.07 1.52
CA PHE A 170 -1.92 -13.28 1.43
C PHE A 170 -1.34 -12.57 0.22
N GLY A 171 -1.90 -12.82 -0.98
CA GLY A 171 -1.45 -12.23 -2.23
C GLY A 171 -1.41 -10.71 -2.18
N TYR A 172 -2.50 -10.08 -1.73
CA TYR A 172 -2.57 -8.63 -1.57
C TYR A 172 -1.55 -8.10 -0.54
N ASN A 173 -1.30 -8.87 0.52
CA ASN A 173 -0.38 -8.50 1.59
C ASN A 173 1.09 -8.78 1.26
N THR A 174 1.42 -9.46 0.15
CA THR A 174 2.81 -9.59 -0.33
C THR A 174 3.48 -8.23 -0.57
N ARG A 175 2.70 -7.16 -0.77
CA ARG A 175 3.22 -5.78 -0.83
C ARG A 175 4.00 -5.35 0.42
N PHE A 176 3.75 -5.98 1.56
CA PHE A 176 4.47 -5.73 2.82
C PHE A 176 5.78 -6.55 2.91
N LEU A 177 5.91 -7.59 2.10
CA LEU A 177 7.14 -8.39 1.94
C LEU A 177 8.15 -7.72 1.00
N VAL A 178 7.68 -6.85 0.08
CA VAL A 178 8.51 -6.16 -0.93
C VAL A 178 9.77 -5.49 -0.37
N PRO A 179 9.74 -4.73 0.75
CA PRO A 179 10.95 -4.11 1.29
C PRO A 179 12.06 -5.13 1.65
N ALA A 180 11.68 -6.28 2.21
CA ALA A 180 12.63 -7.35 2.53
C ALA A 180 13.21 -7.97 1.25
N LEU A 181 12.36 -8.21 0.25
CA LEU A 181 12.78 -8.71 -1.07
C LEU A 181 13.76 -7.75 -1.73
N MET A 182 13.43 -6.45 -1.79
CA MET A 182 14.27 -5.42 -2.37
C MET A 182 15.64 -5.34 -1.70
N LEU A 183 15.70 -5.34 -0.37
CA LEU A 183 16.97 -5.35 0.37
C LEU A 183 17.80 -6.59 0.03
N GLY A 184 17.19 -7.77 0.01
CA GLY A 184 17.87 -9.01 -0.38
C GLY A 184 18.40 -8.94 -1.81
N MET A 185 17.60 -8.47 -2.75
CA MET A 185 17.98 -8.40 -4.17
C MET A 185 19.12 -7.40 -4.42
N VAL A 186 19.14 -6.26 -3.73
CA VAL A 186 20.22 -5.26 -3.83
C VAL A 186 21.57 -5.80 -3.34
N LEU A 187 21.57 -6.81 -2.45
CA LEU A 187 22.81 -7.41 -1.98
C LEU A 187 23.49 -8.29 -3.02
N VAL A 188 22.76 -8.85 -4.00
CA VAL A 188 23.34 -9.66 -5.08
C VAL A 188 24.38 -8.88 -5.89
N PRO A 189 24.06 -7.71 -6.49
CA PRO A 189 25.05 -6.93 -7.24
C PRO A 189 26.19 -6.41 -6.37
N LEU A 190 25.95 -6.08 -5.09
CA LEU A 190 26.99 -5.65 -4.16
C LEU A 190 28.00 -6.78 -3.90
N TRP A 191 27.50 -7.98 -3.68
CA TRP A 191 28.32 -9.17 -3.47
C TRP A 191 29.15 -9.52 -4.72
N LEU A 192 28.53 -9.47 -5.92
CA LEU A 192 29.23 -9.71 -7.19
C LEU A 192 30.30 -8.67 -7.49
N ALA A 193 29.99 -7.38 -7.30
CA ALA A 193 30.93 -6.29 -7.51
C ALA A 193 32.18 -6.43 -6.62
N ARG A 194 32.00 -6.88 -5.37
CA ARG A 194 33.10 -7.13 -4.44
C ARG A 194 34.00 -8.28 -4.88
N ARG A 195 33.44 -9.29 -5.55
CA ARG A 195 34.21 -10.40 -6.15
C ARG A 195 34.92 -10.01 -7.46
N ARG A 196 34.84 -8.74 -7.89
CA ARG A 196 35.32 -8.25 -9.19
C ARG A 196 34.70 -8.99 -10.39
N VAL A 197 33.57 -9.66 -10.17
CA VAL A 197 32.81 -10.32 -11.24
C VAL A 197 31.93 -9.23 -11.88
N TYR A 198 32.42 -8.72 -13.01
CA TYR A 198 31.76 -7.87 -14.01
C TYR A 198 30.75 -6.83 -13.46
N PRO A 199 31.14 -5.54 -13.31
CA PRO A 199 30.19 -4.46 -12.93
C PRO A 199 29.02 -4.34 -13.90
N ALA A 200 29.20 -4.77 -15.17
CA ALA A 200 28.12 -4.91 -16.14
C ALA A 200 27.03 -5.89 -15.69
N VAL A 201 27.36 -7.00 -15.01
CA VAL A 201 26.39 -7.99 -14.50
C VAL A 201 25.59 -7.43 -13.33
N ALA A 202 26.22 -6.68 -12.42
CA ALA A 202 25.53 -6.01 -11.32
C ALA A 202 24.50 -4.99 -11.84
N VAL A 203 24.87 -4.30 -12.90
CA VAL A 203 24.05 -3.31 -13.58
C VAL A 203 22.92 -3.94 -14.38
N LEU A 204 23.22 -4.97 -15.17
CA LEU A 204 22.22 -5.73 -15.93
C LEU A 204 21.23 -6.42 -14.98
N GLY A 205 21.72 -6.95 -13.86
CA GLY A 205 20.89 -7.51 -12.78
C GLY A 205 19.97 -6.46 -12.16
N SER A 206 20.47 -5.27 -11.87
CA SER A 206 19.64 -4.17 -11.34
C SER A 206 18.57 -3.72 -12.33
N ALA A 207 18.90 -3.63 -13.62
CA ALA A 207 17.94 -3.30 -14.68
C ALA A 207 16.87 -4.38 -14.87
N LEU A 208 17.27 -5.66 -14.82
CA LEU A 208 16.36 -6.78 -14.89
C LEU A 208 15.37 -6.77 -13.70
N LEU A 209 15.87 -6.48 -12.50
CA LEU A 209 15.03 -6.34 -11.31
C LEU A 209 14.00 -5.21 -11.43
N ILE A 210 14.42 -4.04 -11.93
CA ILE A 210 13.51 -2.91 -12.19
C ILE A 210 12.44 -3.28 -13.22
N ALA A 211 12.82 -4.00 -14.27
CA ALA A 211 11.89 -4.40 -15.32
C ALA A 211 10.90 -5.48 -14.87
N ILE A 212 11.32 -6.39 -13.97
CA ILE A 212 10.43 -7.38 -13.36
C ILE A 212 9.42 -6.70 -12.41
N ASP A 213 9.88 -5.76 -11.57
CA ASP A 213 9.04 -5.09 -10.56
C ASP A 213 8.00 -4.15 -11.17
N ALA A 214 8.36 -3.44 -12.25
CA ALA A 214 7.51 -2.40 -12.83
C ALA A 214 6.27 -2.94 -13.58
N HIS A 215 6.02 -4.26 -13.60
CA HIS A 215 4.93 -4.91 -14.34
C HIS A 215 4.80 -4.40 -15.79
N ILE A 216 5.91 -3.93 -16.34
CA ILE A 216 5.93 -3.37 -17.69
C ILE A 216 5.62 -4.56 -18.59
N PRO A 217 4.59 -4.50 -19.46
CA PRO A 217 4.39 -5.54 -20.45
C PRO A 217 5.74 -5.73 -21.14
N LEU A 218 6.27 -6.96 -21.09
CA LEU A 218 7.58 -7.35 -21.61
C LEU A 218 7.65 -7.12 -23.13
N THR A 219 7.69 -5.86 -23.50
CA THR A 219 8.09 -5.35 -24.80
C THR A 219 9.56 -5.00 -24.64
N LEU A 220 10.36 -5.30 -25.67
CA LEU A 220 11.82 -5.16 -25.60
C LEU A 220 12.27 -3.73 -25.28
N ALA A 221 11.51 -2.71 -25.68
CA ALA A 221 11.90 -1.31 -25.59
C ALA A 221 12.14 -0.77 -24.15
N PRO A 222 11.21 -0.91 -23.19
CA PRO A 222 11.43 -0.44 -21.81
C PRO A 222 12.49 -1.24 -21.04
N LEU A 223 12.64 -2.54 -21.34
CA LEU A 223 13.72 -3.38 -20.82
C LEU A 223 15.08 -2.89 -21.29
N LEU A 224 15.21 -2.63 -22.60
CA LEU A 224 16.42 -2.08 -23.21
C LEU A 224 16.73 -0.68 -22.67
N ALA A 225 15.72 0.18 -22.50
CA ALA A 225 15.91 1.52 -21.96
C ALA A 225 16.40 1.48 -20.50
N SER A 226 15.80 0.63 -19.66
CA SER A 226 16.20 0.47 -18.25
C SER A 226 17.60 -0.13 -18.13
N ALA A 227 17.93 -1.12 -18.96
CA ALA A 227 19.26 -1.72 -19.05
C ALA A 227 20.30 -0.72 -19.54
N LEU A 228 19.99 0.10 -20.56
CA LEU A 228 20.86 1.16 -21.05
C LEU A 228 21.11 2.22 -19.99
N VAL A 229 20.08 2.69 -19.28
CA VAL A 229 20.25 3.67 -18.19
C VAL A 229 21.14 3.10 -17.10
N ALA A 230 20.89 1.86 -16.66
CA ALA A 230 21.72 1.22 -15.66
C ALA A 230 23.17 1.05 -16.16
N LEU A 231 23.38 0.61 -17.41
CA LEU A 231 24.69 0.46 -18.07
C LEU A 231 25.45 1.78 -18.15
N CYS A 232 24.78 2.85 -18.58
CA CYS A 232 25.35 4.20 -18.60
C CYS A 232 25.73 4.67 -17.20
N LEU A 233 24.87 4.46 -16.19
CA LEU A 233 25.15 4.83 -14.80
C LEU A 233 26.32 4.03 -14.20
N GLY A 234 26.37 2.72 -14.44
CA GLY A 234 27.45 1.86 -13.99
C GLY A 234 28.78 2.17 -14.68
N ALA A 235 28.75 2.46 -15.99
CA ALA A 235 29.91 2.91 -16.75
C ALA A 235 30.41 4.27 -16.25
N LEU A 236 29.52 5.26 -16.10
CA LEU A 236 29.86 6.59 -15.56
C LEU A 236 30.42 6.51 -14.14
N PHE A 237 29.88 5.66 -13.28
CA PHE A 237 30.34 5.52 -11.90
C PHE A 237 31.69 4.78 -11.80
N SER A 238 31.92 3.78 -12.64
CA SER A 238 33.19 3.02 -12.68
C SER A 238 34.33 3.81 -13.34
N LEU A 239 34.06 4.53 -14.43
CA LEU A 239 34.99 5.45 -15.07
C LEU A 239 35.23 6.70 -14.20
N GLY A 240 34.19 7.18 -13.52
CA GLY A 240 34.20 8.42 -12.76
C GLY A 240 34.97 8.38 -11.45
N ARG A 241 34.90 7.25 -10.72
CA ARG A 241 35.59 7.09 -9.43
C ARG A 241 37.12 7.19 -9.48
N ARG A 242 37.73 7.09 -10.66
CA ARG A 242 39.19 7.18 -10.83
C ARG A 242 39.67 8.51 -11.39
N ARG A 243 38.79 9.39 -11.90
CA ARG A 243 39.21 10.60 -12.66
C ARG A 243 38.33 11.84 -12.50
N LEU A 244 37.15 11.76 -11.87
CA LEU A 244 36.25 12.91 -11.76
C LEU A 244 36.50 13.70 -10.48
N SER A 245 36.51 15.03 -10.61
CA SER A 245 36.53 15.93 -9.46
C SER A 245 35.25 15.79 -8.62
N PRO A 246 35.27 16.14 -7.33
CA PRO A 246 34.08 16.17 -6.48
C PRO A 246 32.93 17.00 -7.08
N THR A 247 33.27 18.09 -7.80
CA THR A 247 32.32 18.96 -8.50
C THR A 247 31.64 18.26 -9.67
N ALA A 248 32.38 17.45 -10.45
CA ALA A 248 31.80 16.68 -11.54
C ALA A 248 30.86 15.57 -11.02
N LEU A 249 31.21 14.92 -9.91
CA LEU A 249 30.35 13.93 -9.27
C LEU A 249 29.06 14.55 -8.71
N ALA A 250 29.17 15.72 -8.07
CA ALA A 250 28.01 16.47 -7.59
C ALA A 250 27.10 16.90 -8.75
N SER A 251 27.69 17.44 -9.82
CA SER A 251 26.95 17.86 -11.03
C SER A 251 26.23 16.69 -11.70
N LEU A 252 26.89 15.54 -11.82
CA LEU A 252 26.27 14.32 -12.35
C LEU A 252 25.11 13.85 -11.47
N THR A 253 25.28 13.89 -10.15
CA THR A 253 24.24 13.49 -9.20
C THR A 253 23.03 14.41 -9.30
N ILE A 254 23.26 15.73 -9.40
CA ILE A 254 22.20 16.73 -9.60
C ILE A 254 21.48 16.47 -10.94
N LEU A 255 22.23 16.28 -12.02
CA LEU A 255 21.66 16.00 -13.35
C LEU A 255 20.78 14.75 -13.33
N LEU A 256 21.24 13.67 -12.72
CA LEU A 256 20.47 12.44 -12.57
C LEU A 256 19.22 12.64 -11.70
N GLY A 257 19.33 13.44 -10.63
CA GLY A 257 18.19 13.84 -9.81
C GLY A 257 17.15 14.62 -10.62
N VAL A 258 17.59 15.57 -11.44
CA VAL A 258 16.70 16.36 -12.32
C VAL A 258 16.03 15.48 -13.36
N ILE A 259 16.77 14.57 -14.01
CA ILE A 259 16.21 13.62 -14.98
C ILE A 259 15.17 12.72 -14.31
N ALA A 260 15.46 12.21 -13.11
CA ALA A 260 14.52 11.38 -12.36
C ALA A 260 13.25 12.15 -11.97
N ILE A 261 13.37 13.41 -11.55
CA ILE A 261 12.23 14.28 -11.23
C ILE A 261 11.41 14.58 -12.48
N ALA A 262 12.05 14.97 -13.59
CA ALA A 262 11.38 15.30 -14.84
C ALA A 262 10.68 14.06 -15.46
N GLY A 263 11.37 12.92 -15.49
CA GLY A 263 10.79 11.66 -15.94
C GLY A 263 9.64 11.20 -15.03
N GLY A 264 9.83 11.29 -13.71
CA GLY A 264 8.79 11.00 -12.72
C GLY A 264 7.57 11.91 -12.87
N TRP A 265 7.79 13.20 -13.13
CA TRP A 265 6.72 14.17 -13.40
C TRP A 265 5.92 13.81 -14.65
N GLU A 266 6.57 13.39 -15.74
CA GLU A 266 5.83 12.96 -16.94
C GLU A 266 5.02 11.70 -16.72
N VAL A 267 5.63 10.68 -16.10
CA VAL A 267 4.93 9.44 -15.75
C VAL A 267 3.74 9.75 -14.84
N GLN A 268 3.93 10.63 -13.85
CA GLN A 268 2.85 11.10 -12.99
C GLN A 268 1.78 11.84 -13.79
N ARG A 269 2.13 12.76 -14.71
CA ARG A 269 1.15 13.47 -15.54
C ARG A 269 0.35 12.53 -16.45
N VAL A 270 1.01 11.53 -17.05
CA VAL A 270 0.34 10.52 -17.88
C VAL A 270 -0.61 9.70 -17.01
N TYR A 271 -0.15 9.24 -15.84
CA TYR A 271 -1.00 8.56 -14.86
C TYR A 271 -2.19 9.44 -14.45
N LEU A 272 -1.98 10.70 -14.08
CA LEU A 272 -3.03 11.61 -13.64
C LEU A 272 -4.05 11.94 -14.75
N ARG A 273 -3.61 11.98 -16.02
CA ARG A 273 -4.52 12.17 -17.16
C ARG A 273 -5.34 10.91 -17.47
N GLY A 274 -4.71 9.73 -17.37
CA GLY A 274 -5.33 8.44 -17.69
C GLY A 274 -6.01 7.74 -16.50
N ARG A 275 -5.82 8.22 -15.26
CA ARG A 275 -6.32 7.53 -14.07
C ARG A 275 -7.83 7.42 -14.13
N TYR A 276 -8.32 6.22 -13.84
CA TYR A 276 -9.74 5.89 -13.85
C TYR A 276 -10.44 6.05 -15.21
N ALA A 277 -9.72 6.29 -16.31
CA ALA A 277 -10.32 6.26 -17.65
C ALA A 277 -10.79 4.85 -18.04
N GLN A 278 -10.09 3.81 -17.54
CA GLN A 278 -10.51 2.41 -17.61
C GLN A 278 -10.18 1.71 -16.28
N PRO A 279 -11.02 1.86 -15.24
CA PRO A 279 -10.75 1.25 -13.94
C PRO A 279 -10.82 -0.27 -14.07
N ARG A 280 -9.66 -0.94 -14.01
CA ARG A 280 -9.58 -2.40 -13.91
C ARG A 280 -9.32 -2.79 -12.46
N LEU A 281 -10.31 -2.56 -11.63
CA LEU A 281 -10.25 -2.86 -10.21
C LEU A 281 -10.90 -4.23 -9.91
N GLN A 282 -10.69 -4.75 -8.71
CA GLN A 282 -11.24 -6.05 -8.30
C GLN A 282 -12.77 -6.02 -8.17
N GLN A 283 -13.33 -4.85 -7.90
CA GLN A 283 -14.76 -4.57 -7.88
C GLN A 283 -15.19 -3.80 -9.13
N PRO A 284 -16.41 -4.02 -9.64
CA PRO A 284 -16.90 -3.37 -10.85
C PRO A 284 -17.43 -1.94 -10.56
N VAL A 285 -16.61 -1.11 -9.91
CA VAL A 285 -16.92 0.30 -9.65
C VAL A 285 -16.82 1.15 -10.91
N ASP A 286 -16.22 0.63 -11.98
CA ASP A 286 -16.04 1.27 -13.28
C ASP A 286 -17.36 1.74 -13.90
N GLY A 287 -18.41 0.93 -13.81
CA GLY A 287 -19.73 1.32 -14.31
C GLY A 287 -20.32 2.52 -13.56
N ALA A 288 -20.25 2.50 -12.22
CA ALA A 288 -20.71 3.61 -11.39
C ALA A 288 -19.85 4.88 -11.59
N ALA A 289 -18.53 4.72 -11.72
CA ALA A 289 -17.61 5.81 -12.00
C ALA A 289 -17.85 6.43 -13.39
N LEU A 290 -18.21 5.61 -14.39
CA LEU A 290 -18.54 6.11 -15.74
C LEU A 290 -19.80 6.99 -15.71
N VAL A 291 -20.83 6.61 -14.94
CA VAL A 291 -22.04 7.42 -14.74
C VAL A 291 -21.69 8.78 -14.14
N LEU A 292 -20.74 8.81 -13.19
CA LEU A 292 -20.33 10.03 -12.48
C LEU A 292 -19.09 10.72 -13.08
N ARG A 293 -18.62 10.31 -14.26
CA ARG A 293 -17.32 10.77 -14.83
C ARG A 293 -17.20 12.29 -14.99
N HIS A 294 -18.35 12.95 -15.23
CA HIS A 294 -18.46 14.40 -15.47
C HIS A 294 -18.85 15.17 -14.21
N VAL A 295 -19.04 14.47 -13.09
CA VAL A 295 -19.37 15.08 -11.79
C VAL A 295 -18.08 15.55 -11.13
N SER A 296 -18.09 16.80 -10.69
CA SER A 296 -16.98 17.44 -9.98
C SER A 296 -17.47 18.22 -8.77
N GLY A 297 -16.62 18.35 -7.74
CA GLY A 297 -16.95 19.09 -6.52
C GLY A 297 -18.08 18.48 -5.69
N ALA A 298 -18.43 17.21 -5.91
CA ALA A 298 -19.60 16.59 -5.32
C ALA A 298 -19.29 15.77 -4.06
N ARG A 299 -20.29 15.64 -3.18
CA ARG A 299 -20.24 14.71 -2.04
C ARG A 299 -20.96 13.42 -2.41
N ILE A 300 -20.25 12.30 -2.38
CA ILE A 300 -20.74 11.00 -2.84
C ILE A 300 -20.74 10.01 -1.67
N ALA A 301 -21.93 9.51 -1.33
CA ALA A 301 -22.09 8.44 -0.35
C ALA A 301 -21.85 7.10 -1.04
N VAL A 302 -21.06 6.22 -0.43
CA VAL A 302 -20.80 4.88 -1.00
C VAL A 302 -21.14 3.78 0.00
N SER A 303 -21.80 2.73 -0.48
CA SER A 303 -22.06 1.50 0.27
C SER A 303 -21.76 0.29 -0.61
N GLY A 304 -21.02 -0.69 -0.07
CA GLY A 304 -20.75 -1.99 -0.72
C GLY A 304 -19.50 -2.06 -1.59
N PHE A 305 -18.96 -0.93 -2.05
CA PHE A 305 -17.61 -0.87 -2.61
C PHE A 305 -16.57 -0.57 -1.52
N PHE A 306 -15.43 -1.27 -1.55
CA PHE A 306 -14.21 -0.92 -0.83
C PHE A 306 -13.20 -0.18 -1.73
N GLU A 307 -13.28 -0.37 -3.05
CA GLU A 307 -12.49 0.35 -4.05
C GLU A 307 -13.21 1.61 -4.54
N THR A 308 -13.23 2.66 -3.71
CA THR A 308 -14.02 3.87 -3.98
C THR A 308 -13.31 4.95 -4.79
N TYR A 309 -11.98 4.84 -4.94
CA TYR A 309 -11.14 5.90 -5.53
C TYR A 309 -11.58 6.42 -6.91
N PRO A 310 -12.11 5.59 -7.84
CA PRO A 310 -12.59 6.11 -9.13
C PRO A 310 -13.73 7.15 -8.99
N LEU A 311 -14.49 7.12 -7.89
CA LEU A 311 -15.59 8.03 -7.64
C LEU A 311 -15.12 9.44 -7.22
N ASP A 312 -13.87 9.58 -6.78
CA ASP A 312 -13.25 10.90 -6.51
C ASP A 312 -13.09 11.73 -7.82
N GLY A 313 -13.20 11.06 -8.97
CA GLY A 313 -13.10 11.63 -10.30
C GLY A 313 -11.65 11.81 -10.76
N VAL A 314 -11.47 12.07 -12.07
CA VAL A 314 -10.13 12.23 -12.68
C VAL A 314 -9.34 13.39 -12.05
N ALA A 315 -10.02 14.40 -11.50
CA ALA A 315 -9.40 15.52 -10.81
C ALA A 315 -9.26 15.36 -9.28
N ILE A 316 -9.74 14.26 -8.67
CA ILE A 316 -9.95 14.15 -7.20
C ILE A 316 -10.71 15.39 -6.68
N SER A 317 -11.81 15.72 -7.34
CA SER A 317 -12.61 16.90 -6.97
C SER A 317 -13.83 16.52 -6.13
N ASN A 318 -14.23 15.25 -6.15
CA ASN A 318 -15.33 14.76 -5.34
C ASN A 318 -14.83 14.33 -3.96
N GLN A 319 -15.72 14.41 -2.98
CA GLN A 319 -15.52 13.88 -1.64
C GLN A 319 -16.33 12.61 -1.49
N VAL A 320 -15.64 11.47 -1.51
CA VAL A 320 -16.26 10.16 -1.39
C VAL A 320 -16.14 9.67 0.04
N SER A 321 -17.26 9.30 0.66
CA SER A 321 -17.26 8.73 2.00
C SER A 321 -18.31 7.65 2.16
N VAL A 322 -17.99 6.67 3.00
CA VAL A 322 -18.94 5.64 3.44
C VAL A 322 -19.76 6.21 4.58
N PRO A 323 -21.09 6.40 4.42
CA PRO A 323 -21.94 6.80 5.54
C PRO A 323 -21.88 5.72 6.62
N ALA A 324 -21.32 6.09 7.76
CA ALA A 324 -21.15 5.18 8.89
C ALA A 324 -21.36 5.93 10.20
N ARG A 325 -21.91 5.21 11.18
CA ARG A 325 -22.01 5.71 12.55
C ARG A 325 -20.75 5.37 13.30
N ARG A 326 -20.18 6.36 13.96
CA ARG A 326 -19.08 6.16 14.88
C ARG A 326 -19.64 5.71 16.23
N ILE A 327 -19.22 4.54 16.69
CA ILE A 327 -19.51 3.99 18.02
C ILE A 327 -18.15 3.75 18.68
N ALA A 328 -17.78 4.62 19.61
CA ALA A 328 -16.43 4.70 20.17
C ALA A 328 -15.36 4.85 19.06
N ALA A 329 -14.42 3.90 18.94
CA ALA A 329 -13.40 3.88 17.89
C ALA A 329 -13.80 3.07 16.65
N ARG A 330 -15.05 2.57 16.58
CA ARG A 330 -15.52 1.73 15.48
C ARG A 330 -16.47 2.51 14.58
N PHE A 331 -16.36 2.26 13.28
CA PHE A 331 -17.34 2.70 12.30
C PHE A 331 -18.24 1.53 11.96
N ARG A 332 -19.54 1.71 12.11
CA ARG A 332 -20.53 0.71 11.72
C ARG A 332 -21.37 1.25 10.56
N PRO A 333 -21.63 0.41 9.53
CA PRO A 333 -22.57 0.78 8.49
C PRO A 333 -23.97 1.02 9.08
N ASP A 334 -24.75 1.82 8.39
CA ASP A 334 -26.17 1.97 8.70
C ASP A 334 -26.94 0.69 8.37
N THR A 335 -27.74 0.22 9.33
CA THR A 335 -28.43 -1.08 9.25
C THR A 335 -29.94 -0.94 9.01
N SER A 336 -30.45 0.28 8.92
CA SER A 336 -31.87 0.52 8.66
C SER A 336 -32.08 1.68 7.69
N CYS A 337 -33.21 1.65 7.00
CA CYS A 337 -33.66 2.70 6.09
C CYS A 337 -33.59 4.08 6.73
N ARG A 338 -34.18 4.25 7.94
CA ARG A 338 -34.22 5.54 8.63
C ARG A 338 -32.82 6.09 8.90
N THR A 339 -31.89 5.24 9.36
CA THR A 339 -30.55 5.73 9.75
C THR A 339 -29.69 6.03 8.53
N TRP A 340 -29.84 5.23 7.47
CA TRP A 340 -29.23 5.48 6.16
C TRP A 340 -29.69 6.81 5.54
N LEU A 341 -31.01 7.04 5.41
CA LEU A 341 -31.51 8.30 4.84
C LEU A 341 -31.14 9.51 5.70
N ALA A 342 -31.14 9.35 7.03
CA ALA A 342 -30.67 10.41 7.92
C ALA A 342 -29.17 10.69 7.75
N ALA A 343 -28.35 9.67 7.50
CA ALA A 343 -26.93 9.83 7.19
C ALA A 343 -26.71 10.51 5.84
N LEU A 344 -27.50 10.17 4.81
CA LEU A 344 -27.48 10.84 3.51
C LEU A 344 -27.80 12.35 3.65
N SER A 345 -28.85 12.67 4.39
CA SER A 345 -29.27 14.06 4.64
C SER A 345 -28.23 14.85 5.45
N ARG A 346 -27.78 14.32 6.60
CA ARG A 346 -26.76 14.96 7.46
C ARG A 346 -25.42 15.16 6.75
N GLY A 347 -25.04 14.22 5.88
CA GLY A 347 -23.80 14.30 5.13
C GLY A 347 -23.86 15.24 3.93
N HIS A 348 -25.04 15.80 3.63
CA HIS A 348 -25.32 16.65 2.47
C HIS A 348 -24.81 16.04 1.16
N TYR A 349 -25.03 14.72 1.01
CA TYR A 349 -24.61 14.00 -0.18
C TYR A 349 -25.48 14.39 -1.38
N GLN A 350 -24.83 14.54 -2.52
CA GLN A 350 -25.46 14.86 -3.80
C GLN A 350 -25.66 13.61 -4.64
N TYR A 351 -24.87 12.58 -4.38
CA TYR A 351 -24.99 11.28 -5.02
C TYR A 351 -24.85 10.16 -4.00
N ALA A 352 -25.51 9.04 -4.26
CA ALA A 352 -25.31 7.79 -3.54
C ALA A 352 -24.98 6.68 -4.54
N VAL A 353 -23.93 5.93 -4.25
CA VAL A 353 -23.51 4.75 -5.00
C VAL A 353 -23.63 3.55 -4.09
N THR A 354 -24.40 2.56 -4.52
CA THR A 354 -24.67 1.35 -3.74
C THR A 354 -24.29 0.14 -4.56
N ALA A 355 -23.63 -0.83 -3.94
CA ALA A 355 -23.24 -2.08 -4.57
C ALA A 355 -23.42 -3.27 -3.64
N GLU A 356 -23.56 -4.46 -4.21
CA GLU A 356 -23.57 -5.72 -3.48
C GLU A 356 -22.95 -6.80 -4.36
N GLN A 357 -22.12 -7.65 -3.75
CA GLN A 357 -21.65 -8.89 -4.37
C GLN A 357 -22.76 -9.93 -4.26
N GLY A 358 -23.23 -10.45 -5.39
CA GLY A 358 -24.38 -11.34 -5.47
C GLY A 358 -25.43 -10.85 -6.47
N SER A 359 -26.54 -11.57 -6.53
CA SER A 359 -27.75 -11.19 -7.30
C SER A 359 -28.73 -10.32 -6.49
N GLY A 360 -28.47 -10.14 -5.19
CA GLY A 360 -29.29 -9.33 -4.29
C GLY A 360 -29.34 -7.85 -4.67
N LEU A 361 -30.43 -7.19 -4.30
CA LEU A 361 -30.48 -5.73 -4.31
C LEU A 361 -29.86 -5.23 -3.00
N PRO A 362 -28.83 -4.35 -3.06
CA PRO A 362 -28.24 -3.81 -1.85
C PRO A 362 -29.33 -3.16 -1.00
N PRO A 363 -29.42 -3.44 0.31
CA PRO A 363 -30.41 -2.79 1.17
C PRO A 363 -30.34 -1.26 1.07
N ALA A 364 -29.13 -0.71 0.99
CA ALA A 364 -28.90 0.71 0.76
C ALA A 364 -29.52 1.23 -0.54
N ALA A 365 -29.56 0.44 -1.62
CA ALA A 365 -30.20 0.82 -2.88
C ALA A 365 -31.73 0.94 -2.70
N ALA A 366 -32.33 -0.07 -2.06
CA ALA A 366 -33.77 -0.07 -1.74
C ALA A 366 -34.16 1.10 -0.85
N TRP A 367 -33.34 1.42 0.15
CA TRP A 367 -33.56 2.58 1.03
C TRP A 367 -33.39 3.90 0.28
N THR A 368 -32.38 4.03 -0.58
CA THR A 368 -32.12 5.26 -1.34
C THR A 368 -33.25 5.57 -2.32
N ARG A 369 -33.91 4.56 -2.90
CA ARG A 369 -35.11 4.75 -3.74
C ARG A 369 -36.28 5.41 -2.98
N ARG A 370 -36.30 5.30 -1.65
CA ARG A 370 -37.29 5.98 -0.80
C ARG A 370 -36.85 7.39 -0.40
N PHE A 371 -35.63 7.79 -0.71
CA PHE A 371 -35.17 9.15 -0.44
C PHE A 371 -35.98 10.12 -1.31
N PRO A 372 -36.68 11.11 -0.72
CA PRO A 372 -37.55 12.01 -1.47
C PRO A 372 -36.79 12.74 -2.57
N GLY A 373 -37.26 12.61 -3.81
CA GLY A 373 -36.63 13.22 -4.99
C GLY A 373 -35.36 12.55 -5.48
N ALA A 374 -34.98 11.37 -4.97
CA ALA A 374 -33.86 10.62 -5.52
C ALA A 374 -34.14 10.14 -6.94
N LEU A 375 -33.18 10.36 -7.84
CA LEU A 375 -33.25 9.96 -9.23
C LEU A 375 -32.20 8.87 -9.50
N LEU A 376 -32.63 7.72 -10.01
CA LEU A 376 -31.73 6.67 -10.47
C LEU A 376 -31.06 7.12 -11.77
N LEU A 377 -29.74 7.28 -11.75
CA LEU A 377 -28.93 7.69 -12.90
C LEU A 377 -28.41 6.50 -13.70
N GLY A 378 -28.17 5.38 -13.03
CA GLY A 378 -27.63 4.19 -13.67
C GLY A 378 -27.64 2.99 -12.72
N ALA A 379 -27.78 1.81 -13.31
CA ALA A 379 -27.70 0.54 -12.61
C ALA A 379 -27.15 -0.51 -13.57
N ALA A 380 -26.41 -1.47 -13.05
CA ALA A 380 -26.04 -2.66 -13.82
C ALA A 380 -25.84 -3.87 -12.93
N THR A 381 -26.03 -5.03 -13.54
CA THR A 381 -25.53 -6.31 -13.05
C THR A 381 -24.32 -6.68 -13.88
N THR A 382 -23.19 -6.92 -13.24
CA THR A 382 -21.92 -7.23 -13.91
C THR A 382 -21.26 -8.42 -13.23
N THR A 383 -20.35 -9.08 -13.92
CA THR A 383 -19.57 -10.19 -13.36
C THR A 383 -18.11 -9.78 -13.27
N ARG A 384 -17.51 -9.93 -12.08
CA ARG A 384 -16.10 -9.62 -11.82
C ARG A 384 -15.50 -10.73 -10.99
N ALA A 385 -14.38 -11.30 -11.45
CA ALA A 385 -13.75 -12.48 -10.84
C ALA A 385 -14.75 -13.63 -10.59
N SER A 386 -15.58 -13.94 -11.59
CA SER A 386 -16.63 -14.98 -11.54
C SER A 386 -17.71 -14.78 -10.48
N LYS A 387 -17.79 -13.59 -9.86
CA LYS A 387 -18.82 -13.23 -8.90
C LYS A 387 -19.76 -12.19 -9.52
N PRO A 388 -21.09 -12.38 -9.45
CA PRO A 388 -22.03 -11.35 -9.86
C PRO A 388 -21.97 -10.17 -8.90
N TRP A 389 -22.21 -8.98 -9.43
CA TRP A 389 -22.28 -7.74 -8.70
C TRP A 389 -23.44 -6.92 -9.23
N ARG A 390 -24.21 -6.32 -8.33
CA ARG A 390 -25.23 -5.33 -8.68
C ARG A 390 -24.84 -4.00 -8.08
N TRP A 391 -24.90 -2.94 -8.89
CA TRP A 391 -24.67 -1.57 -8.42
C TRP A 391 -25.72 -0.61 -8.97
N GLU A 392 -25.97 0.45 -8.22
CA GLU A 392 -26.91 1.53 -8.57
C GLU A 392 -26.32 2.89 -8.16
N VAL A 393 -26.56 3.92 -8.97
CA VAL A 393 -26.13 5.31 -8.77
C VAL A 393 -27.35 6.21 -8.73
N PHE A 394 -27.46 7.01 -7.67
CA PHE A 394 -28.56 7.95 -7.46
C PHE A 394 -28.05 9.38 -7.40
N ALA A 395 -28.78 10.31 -8.02
CA ALA A 395 -28.71 11.73 -7.70
C ALA A 395 -29.69 12.04 -6.55
N LEU A 396 -29.24 12.84 -5.59
CA LEU A 396 -30.00 13.26 -4.42
C LEU A 396 -30.26 14.77 -4.48
N PRO A 397 -31.46 15.24 -4.14
CA PRO A 397 -31.73 16.66 -4.06
C PRO A 397 -30.97 17.29 -2.90
N ARG A 398 -30.53 18.54 -3.07
CA ARG A 398 -29.79 19.29 -2.02
C ARG A 398 -30.59 19.49 -0.72
N ARG A 399 -31.92 19.47 -0.81
CA ARG A 399 -32.85 19.54 0.33
C ARG A 399 -33.95 18.51 0.14
N SER A 400 -34.19 17.68 1.15
CA SER A 400 -35.35 16.79 1.19
C SER A 400 -36.54 17.56 1.75
N SER A 401 -37.69 17.50 1.05
CA SER A 401 -38.95 18.05 1.55
C SER A 401 -39.64 17.16 2.60
N ILE A 402 -39.23 15.88 2.71
CA ILE A 402 -39.84 14.88 3.59
C ILE A 402 -38.78 14.30 4.54
N GLY A 403 -39.14 14.14 5.81
CA GLY A 403 -38.26 13.60 6.84
C GLY A 403 -37.99 12.10 6.68
N PRO A 404 -36.80 11.58 7.07
CA PRO A 404 -36.45 10.16 6.98
C PRO A 404 -37.45 9.18 7.63
N ALA A 405 -38.16 9.62 8.66
CA ALA A 405 -39.15 8.80 9.36
C ALA A 405 -40.40 8.52 8.50
N ALA A 406 -40.84 9.50 7.69
CA ALA A 406 -41.99 9.33 6.81
C ALA A 406 -41.66 8.49 5.57
N ALA A 407 -40.41 8.53 5.10
CA ALA A 407 -39.94 7.73 3.96
C ALA A 407 -39.66 6.25 4.29
N CYS A 408 -39.52 5.91 5.57
CA CYS A 408 -39.11 4.58 6.03
C CYS A 408 -40.04 4.09 7.16
N PRO A 409 -41.22 3.51 6.82
CA PRO A 409 -42.13 2.93 7.80
C PRO A 409 -41.44 1.84 8.63
#